data_AF-A0A661UKC9-F1
#
_entry.id   AF-A0A661UKC9-F1
#
_cell.length_a   1.000
_cell.length_b   1.000
_cell.length_c   1.000
_cell.angle_alpha   90.00
_cell.angle_beta   90.00
_cell.angle_gamma   90.00
#
_symmetry.space_group_name_H-M   'P 1'
#
loop_
_entity.id
_entity.type
_entity.pdbx_description
1 polymer ?
#
loop_
_entity_poly.entity_id
_entity_poly.type
_entity_poly.pdbx_seq_one_letter_code
_entity_poly.pdbx_strand_id
1 'polypeptide(L)'
;KGEYLRRGLSNRLAVLGKQALLDKNITNIKKYLQLPKPKIFNKDVVKKWENIQNEQINNLITSMPDVNEIGIHNWVDIYNIRYRTANNNYPLQIRLDKIIPNLMPFIQPKVLNEVLNLPSAFRTKELVNRKMLNGFPRLKLFPLARYNTIIPFQYNKYTSVIWGKIMRNFLKESSKNTEIFLELNKDYLLSRFSDSNFINSALYNKKLIKDTVKGYYKGKNKNVDFLLWWMTFDQWHQLFH
;
A
#
# COMPACT_ATOMS: atom_id res chain seq x y z
N LYS A 1 -9.28 3.71 7.70
CA LYS A 1 -8.35 4.56 6.92
C LYS A 1 -8.91 5.99 6.84
N GLY A 2 -8.35 6.94 7.60
CA GLY A 2 -8.66 8.38 7.47
C GLY A 2 -7.81 9.08 6.40
N GLU A 3 -7.22 8.33 5.47
CA GLU A 3 -6.29 8.87 4.48
C GLU A 3 -6.99 9.74 3.44
N TYR A 4 -8.31 9.53 3.21
CA TYR A 4 -9.14 10.39 2.36
C TYR A 4 -9.26 11.80 2.94
N LEU A 5 -9.43 11.92 4.26
CA LEU A 5 -9.42 13.21 4.99
C LEU A 5 -8.06 13.91 4.97
N ARG A 6 -6.98 13.13 4.87
CA ARG A 6 -5.60 13.62 4.97
C ARG A 6 -4.91 13.78 3.62
N ARG A 7 -5.62 13.43 2.55
CA ARG A 7 -5.08 13.30 1.19
C ARG A 7 -3.76 12.53 1.20
N GLY A 8 -3.76 11.34 1.79
CA GLY A 8 -2.56 10.52 2.00
C GLY A 8 -2.19 9.66 0.79
N LEU A 9 -3.16 9.36 -0.08
CA LEU A 9 -3.06 8.37 -1.14
C LEU A 9 -2.77 9.01 -2.50
N SER A 10 -1.98 8.30 -3.32
CA SER A 10 -1.73 8.65 -4.73
C SER A 10 -1.22 10.08 -4.97
N ASN A 11 -0.63 10.72 -3.95
CA ASN A 11 -0.01 12.05 -4.07
C ASN A 11 1.11 12.09 -5.11
N ARG A 12 1.81 10.95 -5.30
CA ARG A 12 2.83 10.82 -6.34
C ARG A 12 2.24 11.05 -7.72
N LEU A 13 1.04 10.52 -8.01
CA LEU A 13 0.32 10.78 -9.25
C LEU A 13 -0.14 12.24 -9.33
N ALA A 14 -0.71 12.78 -8.26
CA ALA A 14 -1.20 14.16 -8.24
C ALA A 14 -0.10 15.21 -8.48
N VAL A 15 1.12 14.97 -7.98
CA VAL A 15 2.23 15.92 -8.04
C VAL A 15 3.16 15.62 -9.22
N LEU A 16 3.68 14.40 -9.32
CA LEU A 16 4.68 14.03 -10.33
C LEU A 16 4.04 13.55 -11.64
N GLY A 17 2.84 13.00 -11.57
CA GLY A 17 2.09 12.50 -12.73
C GLY A 17 1.04 13.47 -13.27
N LYS A 18 1.04 14.73 -12.82
CA LYS A 18 0.10 15.76 -13.24
C LYS A 18 0.00 15.85 -14.76
N GLN A 19 1.13 16.01 -15.43
CA GLN A 19 1.14 16.18 -16.89
C GLN A 19 0.63 14.92 -17.60
N ALA A 20 1.01 13.74 -17.10
CA ALA A 20 0.52 12.48 -17.64
C ALA A 20 -1.00 12.34 -17.55
N LEU A 21 -1.63 12.88 -16.48
CA LEU A 21 -3.09 12.92 -16.36
C LEU A 21 -3.74 13.90 -17.35
N LEU A 22 -3.17 15.09 -17.51
CA LEU A 22 -3.68 16.10 -18.45
C LEU A 22 -3.61 15.60 -19.90
N ASP A 23 -2.50 14.96 -20.26
CA ASP A 23 -2.29 14.42 -21.61
C ASP A 23 -2.93 13.03 -21.81
N LYS A 24 -3.60 12.50 -20.78
CA LYS A 24 -4.16 11.12 -20.75
C LYS A 24 -3.12 10.05 -21.17
N ASN A 25 -1.84 10.26 -20.83
CA ASN A 25 -0.74 9.37 -21.17
C ASN A 25 -0.69 8.15 -20.23
N ILE A 26 -1.34 7.07 -20.65
CA ILE A 26 -1.51 5.81 -19.90
C ILE A 26 -0.17 5.25 -19.40
N THR A 27 0.85 5.22 -20.28
CA THR A 27 2.18 4.68 -19.96
C THR A 27 2.83 5.42 -18.81
N ASN A 28 2.71 6.74 -18.77
CA ASN A 28 3.27 7.55 -17.69
C ASN A 28 2.40 7.50 -16.43
N ILE A 29 1.06 7.50 -16.56
CA ILE A 29 0.14 7.33 -15.42
C ILE A 29 0.44 6.02 -14.66
N LYS A 30 0.65 4.92 -15.40
CA LYS A 30 0.98 3.60 -14.85
C LYS A 30 2.17 3.66 -13.89
N LYS A 31 3.22 4.40 -14.21
CA LYS A 31 4.44 4.52 -13.38
C LYS A 31 4.17 5.11 -11.98
N TYR A 32 3.13 5.92 -11.85
CA TYR A 32 2.78 6.59 -10.60
C TYR A 32 1.69 5.86 -9.79
N LEU A 33 0.87 5.05 -10.46
CA LEU A 33 -0.10 4.17 -9.81
C LEU A 33 0.52 2.87 -9.29
N GLN A 34 1.62 2.43 -9.90
CA GLN A 34 2.25 1.18 -9.54
C GLN A 34 3.30 1.33 -8.44
N LEU A 35 3.20 0.43 -7.46
CA LEU A 35 4.31 0.11 -6.59
C LEU A 35 5.09 -1.06 -7.18
N PRO A 36 6.43 -1.03 -7.14
CA PRO A 36 7.24 -2.15 -7.59
C PRO A 36 6.89 -3.39 -6.77
N LYS A 37 6.62 -4.50 -7.45
CA LYS A 37 6.37 -5.81 -6.82
C LYS A 37 7.59 -6.71 -6.99
N PRO A 38 7.89 -7.58 -6.02
CA PRO A 38 8.94 -8.58 -6.17
C PRO A 38 8.66 -9.50 -7.38
N LYS A 39 9.72 -9.90 -8.10
CA LYS A 39 9.63 -10.68 -9.35
C LYS A 39 9.35 -12.17 -9.10
N ILE A 40 8.31 -12.47 -8.31
CA ILE A 40 7.92 -13.83 -7.90
C ILE A 40 7.40 -14.66 -9.08
N PHE A 41 6.74 -13.99 -10.02
CA PHE A 41 6.09 -14.63 -11.16
C PHE A 41 7.03 -14.76 -12.36
N ASN A 42 6.80 -15.76 -13.19
CA ASN A 42 7.53 -15.91 -14.45
C ASN A 42 7.15 -14.81 -15.46
N LYS A 43 7.91 -14.75 -16.56
CA LYS A 43 7.76 -13.69 -17.57
C LYS A 43 6.38 -13.71 -18.24
N ASP A 44 5.80 -14.89 -18.45
CA ASP A 44 4.51 -15.03 -19.15
C ASP A 44 3.36 -14.47 -18.31
N VAL A 45 3.34 -14.78 -17.01
CA VAL A 45 2.36 -14.22 -16.07
C VAL A 45 2.52 -12.70 -15.97
N VAL A 46 3.77 -12.22 -15.86
CA VAL A 46 4.05 -10.77 -15.80
C VAL A 46 3.53 -10.06 -17.06
N LYS A 47 3.79 -10.62 -18.24
CA LYS A 47 3.31 -10.06 -19.52
C LYS A 47 1.78 -10.02 -19.58
N LYS A 48 1.10 -11.10 -19.19
CA LYS A 48 -0.38 -11.13 -19.12
C LYS A 48 -0.93 -10.07 -18.18
N TRP A 49 -0.33 -9.91 -17.00
CA TRP A 49 -0.74 -8.87 -16.06
C TRP A 49 -0.50 -7.46 -16.55
N GLU A 50 0.61 -7.22 -17.25
CA GLU A 50 0.89 -5.91 -17.84
C GLU A 50 -0.18 -5.51 -18.86
N ASN A 51 -0.63 -6.46 -19.70
CA ASN A 51 -1.71 -6.23 -20.66
C ASN A 51 -3.03 -5.87 -19.95
N ILE A 52 -3.46 -6.70 -19.00
CA ILE A 52 -4.69 -6.47 -18.22
C ILE A 52 -4.64 -5.12 -17.49
N GLN A 53 -3.48 -4.77 -16.92
CA GLN A 53 -3.31 -3.49 -16.24
C GLN A 53 -3.42 -2.30 -17.20
N ASN A 54 -2.89 -2.41 -18.42
CA ASN A 54 -3.00 -1.35 -19.41
C ASN A 54 -4.47 -1.13 -19.79
N GLU A 55 -5.23 -2.21 -20.02
CA GLU A 55 -6.66 -2.14 -20.29
C GLU A 55 -7.44 -1.53 -19.12
N GLN A 56 -7.14 -1.95 -17.89
CA GLN A 56 -7.78 -1.41 -16.68
C GLN A 56 -7.50 0.08 -16.50
N ILE A 57 -6.26 0.53 -16.73
CA ILE A 57 -5.92 1.96 -16.64
C ILE A 57 -6.61 2.73 -17.76
N ASN A 58 -6.67 2.19 -18.98
CA ASN A 58 -7.37 2.83 -20.08
C ASN A 58 -8.85 3.04 -19.73
N ASN A 59 -9.54 1.97 -19.33
CA ASN A 59 -10.95 2.00 -18.92
C ASN A 59 -11.19 2.97 -17.75
N LEU A 60 -10.22 3.05 -16.83
CA LEU A 60 -10.27 3.97 -15.71
C LEU A 60 -10.18 5.43 -16.16
N ILE A 61 -9.27 5.77 -17.07
CA ILE A 61 -9.16 7.14 -17.58
C ILE A 61 -10.41 7.54 -18.37
N THR A 62 -10.98 6.62 -19.15
CA THR A 62 -12.19 6.88 -19.95
C THR A 62 -13.47 6.98 -19.12
N SER A 63 -13.55 6.30 -17.97
CA SER A 63 -14.76 6.27 -17.11
C SER A 63 -14.77 7.33 -16.00
N MET A 64 -13.67 8.05 -15.84
CA MET A 64 -13.52 9.11 -14.85
C MET A 64 -13.86 10.47 -15.49
N PRO A 65 -14.34 11.45 -14.70
CA PRO A 65 -14.55 12.82 -15.19
C PRO A 65 -13.25 13.43 -15.74
N ASP A 66 -13.37 14.41 -16.63
CA ASP A 66 -12.19 15.06 -17.20
C ASP A 66 -11.39 15.79 -16.11
N VAL A 67 -10.07 15.60 -16.12
CA VAL A 67 -9.14 16.20 -15.18
C VAL A 67 -9.19 17.73 -15.24
N ASN A 68 -9.46 18.30 -16.40
CA ASN A 68 -9.57 19.75 -16.60
C ASN A 68 -10.84 20.34 -15.97
N GLU A 69 -11.91 19.55 -15.87
CA GLU A 69 -13.19 19.99 -15.30
C GLU A 69 -13.16 19.99 -13.76
N ILE A 70 -12.72 18.87 -13.18
CA ILE A 70 -12.76 18.69 -11.71
C ILE A 70 -11.44 19.04 -11.02
N GLY A 71 -10.36 19.22 -11.79
CA GLY A 71 -9.01 19.40 -11.30
C GLY A 71 -8.34 18.08 -10.87
N ILE A 72 -7.03 17.99 -11.10
CA ILE A 72 -6.17 16.84 -10.77
C ILE A 72 -6.37 16.35 -9.34
N HIS A 73 -6.55 17.31 -8.43
CA HIS A 73 -6.64 17.00 -7.03
C HIS A 73 -7.89 16.22 -6.67
N ASN A 74 -9.05 16.64 -7.19
CA ASN A 74 -10.31 15.93 -6.99
C ASN A 74 -10.34 14.62 -7.77
N TRP A 75 -9.75 14.61 -8.97
CA TRP A 75 -9.64 13.41 -9.80
C TRP A 75 -8.96 12.26 -9.04
N VAL A 76 -7.81 12.54 -8.41
CA VAL A 76 -7.06 11.54 -7.63
C VAL A 76 -7.85 11.08 -6.40
N ASP A 77 -8.62 11.97 -5.77
CA ASP A 77 -9.43 11.62 -4.61
C ASP A 77 -10.58 10.67 -5.01
N ILE A 78 -11.28 10.96 -6.11
CA ILE A 78 -12.33 10.09 -6.68
C ILE A 78 -11.73 8.74 -7.10
N TYR A 79 -10.55 8.74 -7.74
CA TYR A 79 -9.85 7.52 -8.11
C TYR A 79 -9.62 6.62 -6.89
N ASN A 80 -9.09 7.18 -5.80
CA ASN A 80 -8.81 6.40 -4.60
C ASN A 80 -10.09 5.84 -3.96
N ILE A 81 -11.20 6.58 -4.01
CA ILE A 81 -12.51 6.15 -3.47
C ILE A 81 -13.07 5.00 -4.29
N ARG A 82 -13.12 5.15 -5.63
CA ARG A 82 -13.73 4.16 -6.54
C ARG A 82 -12.90 2.89 -6.65
N TYR A 83 -11.58 3.04 -6.78
CA TYR A 83 -10.72 1.95 -7.22
C TYR A 83 -9.81 1.38 -6.13
N ARG A 84 -9.90 1.88 -4.88
CA ARG A 84 -9.12 1.45 -3.70
C ARG A 84 -7.72 0.95 -4.06
N THR A 85 -6.68 1.78 -3.97
CA THR A 85 -5.30 1.34 -4.24
C THR A 85 -4.94 0.09 -3.43
N ALA A 86 -4.95 -1.07 -4.08
CA ALA A 86 -4.67 -2.35 -3.45
C ALA A 86 -3.20 -2.42 -3.05
N ASN A 87 -2.93 -2.97 -1.86
CA ASN A 87 -1.59 -3.35 -1.39
C ASN A 87 -0.56 -2.21 -1.21
N ASN A 88 -0.98 -0.97 -0.97
CA ASN A 88 -0.03 0.10 -0.61
C ASN A 88 0.76 -0.20 0.68
N ASN A 89 0.15 -0.95 1.61
CA ASN A 89 0.72 -1.16 2.95
C ASN A 89 1.18 -2.59 3.22
N TYR A 90 0.57 -3.61 2.58
CA TYR A 90 0.96 -5.01 2.77
C TYR A 90 0.50 -5.90 1.61
N PRO A 91 1.21 -7.01 1.31
CA PRO A 91 0.74 -8.04 0.38
C PRO A 91 -0.69 -8.48 0.68
N LEU A 92 -1.52 -8.53 -0.38
CA LEU A 92 -2.88 -9.10 -0.36
C LEU A 92 -3.83 -8.55 0.74
N GLN A 93 -3.61 -7.33 1.23
CA GLN A 93 -4.54 -6.66 2.15
C GLN A 93 -5.97 -6.62 1.60
N ILE A 94 -6.13 -6.49 0.28
CA ILE A 94 -7.45 -6.49 -0.36
C ILE A 94 -8.22 -7.82 -0.20
N ARG A 95 -7.52 -8.95 -0.05
CA ARG A 95 -8.16 -10.25 0.20
C ARG A 95 -8.59 -10.36 1.66
N LEU A 96 -7.74 -9.91 2.59
CA LEU A 96 -8.10 -9.81 4.01
C LEU A 96 -9.32 -8.91 4.23
N ASP A 97 -9.35 -7.74 3.59
CA ASP A 97 -10.46 -6.78 3.67
C ASP A 97 -11.79 -7.36 3.13
N LYS A 98 -11.77 -8.46 2.34
CA LYS A 98 -13.00 -9.15 1.88
C LYS A 98 -13.52 -10.17 2.88
N ILE A 99 -12.65 -10.76 3.68
CA ILE A 99 -13.01 -11.83 4.64
C ILE A 99 -13.32 -11.24 6.01
N ILE A 100 -12.55 -10.23 6.42
CA ILE A 100 -12.70 -9.60 7.73
C ILE A 100 -13.60 -8.38 7.56
N PRO A 101 -14.82 -8.37 8.14
CA PRO A 101 -15.65 -7.19 8.15
C PRO A 101 -14.93 -6.08 8.89
N ASN A 102 -14.68 -4.96 8.21
CA ASN A 102 -13.94 -3.84 8.77
C ASN A 102 -14.79 -2.57 8.72
N LEU A 103 -14.96 -1.93 9.87
CA LEU A 103 -15.66 -0.65 9.95
C LEU A 103 -14.74 0.48 9.45
N MET A 104 -15.15 1.16 8.39
CA MET A 104 -14.42 2.29 7.82
C MET A 104 -15.18 3.60 8.06
N PRO A 105 -15.11 4.20 9.26
CA PRO A 105 -15.96 5.35 9.62
C PRO A 105 -15.77 6.56 8.70
N PHE A 106 -14.60 6.72 8.08
CA PHE A 106 -14.29 7.83 7.18
C PHE A 106 -14.70 7.61 5.71
N ILE A 107 -15.28 6.46 5.36
CA ILE A 107 -15.81 6.17 4.01
C ILE A 107 -17.35 6.33 3.98
N GLN A 108 -17.97 6.73 5.09
CA GLN A 108 -19.42 6.98 5.11
C GLN A 108 -19.79 8.09 4.11
N PRO A 109 -20.91 7.95 3.36
CA PRO A 109 -21.30 8.92 2.34
C PRO A 109 -21.35 10.37 2.84
N LYS A 110 -21.88 10.58 4.05
CA LYS A 110 -21.92 11.90 4.69
C LYS A 110 -20.52 12.49 4.86
N VAL A 111 -19.58 11.71 5.40
CA VAL A 111 -18.19 12.16 5.59
C VAL A 111 -17.53 12.44 4.24
N LEU A 112 -17.70 11.57 3.25
CA LEU A 112 -17.12 11.76 1.93
C LEU A 112 -17.66 13.01 1.23
N ASN A 113 -18.96 13.27 1.30
CA ASN A 113 -19.58 14.47 0.72
C ASN A 113 -19.00 15.75 1.34
N GLU A 114 -18.94 15.82 2.66
CA GLU A 114 -18.35 16.98 3.35
C GLU A 114 -16.88 17.17 2.96
N VAL A 115 -16.12 16.09 2.89
CA VAL A 115 -14.69 16.15 2.56
C VAL A 115 -14.46 16.57 1.12
N LEU A 116 -15.18 16.00 0.15
CA LEU A 116 -15.01 16.31 -1.27
C LEU A 116 -15.41 17.75 -1.60
N ASN A 117 -16.36 18.32 -0.87
CA ASN A 117 -16.77 19.72 -0.99
C ASN A 117 -15.76 20.71 -0.39
N LEU A 118 -14.82 20.26 0.45
CA LEU A 118 -13.76 21.13 0.94
C LEU A 118 -12.74 21.44 -0.17
N PRO A 119 -12.24 22.69 -0.26
CA PRO A 119 -11.14 22.99 -1.16
C PRO A 119 -9.93 22.08 -0.86
N SER A 120 -9.25 21.63 -1.91
CA SER A 120 -8.16 20.65 -1.81
C SER A 120 -7.05 21.10 -0.83
N ALA A 121 -6.81 22.41 -0.72
CA ALA A 121 -5.87 23.00 0.24
C ALA A 121 -6.20 22.63 1.70
N PHE A 122 -7.47 22.62 2.10
CA PHE A 122 -7.88 22.27 3.47
C PHE A 122 -7.76 20.78 3.79
N ARG A 123 -7.85 19.93 2.76
CA ARG A 123 -7.66 18.48 2.88
C ARG A 123 -6.19 18.06 2.95
N THR A 124 -5.28 18.94 2.52
CA THR A 124 -3.84 18.70 2.65
C THR A 124 -3.34 19.02 4.06
N LYS A 125 -2.18 18.44 4.44
CA LYS A 125 -1.45 18.77 5.68
C LYS A 125 -2.22 18.52 6.99
N GLU A 126 -3.28 17.72 6.96
CA GLU A 126 -4.10 17.36 8.13
C GLU A 126 -4.80 18.56 8.82
N LEU A 127 -5.01 19.67 8.12
CA LEU A 127 -5.58 20.90 8.71
C LEU A 127 -6.95 20.67 9.36
N VAL A 128 -7.85 19.95 8.68
CA VAL A 128 -9.17 19.59 9.23
C VAL A 128 -9.02 18.78 10.52
N ASN A 129 -8.17 17.77 10.54
CA ASN A 129 -7.97 16.94 11.72
C ASN A 129 -7.38 17.75 12.88
N ARG A 130 -6.46 18.69 12.61
CA ARG A 130 -5.89 19.57 13.63
C ARG A 130 -6.95 20.49 14.23
N LYS A 131 -7.81 21.08 13.39
CA LYS A 131 -8.94 21.89 13.86
C LYS A 131 -9.87 21.06 14.75
N MET A 132 -10.22 19.84 14.34
CA MET A 132 -11.04 18.94 15.16
C MET A 132 -10.36 18.60 16.51
N LEU A 133 -9.08 18.25 16.50
CA LEU A 133 -8.33 17.94 17.73
C LEU A 133 -8.23 19.12 18.70
N ASN A 134 -8.17 20.35 18.17
CA ASN A 134 -8.20 21.55 19.00
C ASN A 134 -9.60 21.86 19.54
N GLY A 135 -10.65 21.57 18.78
CA GLY A 135 -12.05 21.72 19.20
C GLY A 135 -12.52 20.64 20.19
N PHE A 136 -11.86 19.49 20.24
CA PHE A 136 -12.19 18.38 21.16
C PHE A 136 -10.98 17.97 22.00
N PRO A 137 -10.63 18.72 23.06
CA PRO A 137 -9.45 18.46 23.88
C PRO A 137 -9.40 17.05 24.49
N ARG A 138 -10.55 16.43 24.77
CA ARG A 138 -10.63 15.04 25.26
C ARG A 138 -9.96 14.03 24.33
N LEU A 139 -9.89 14.29 23.02
CA LEU A 139 -9.18 13.42 22.08
C LEU A 139 -7.66 13.40 22.34
N LYS A 140 -7.11 14.43 23.00
CA LYS A 140 -5.69 14.50 23.36
C LYS A 140 -5.30 13.55 24.51
N LEU A 141 -6.29 12.96 25.20
CA LEU A 141 -6.06 11.95 26.23
C LEU A 141 -5.62 10.60 25.63
N PHE A 142 -5.91 10.35 24.35
CA PHE A 142 -5.55 9.11 23.68
C PHE A 142 -4.19 9.27 22.99
N PRO A 143 -3.12 8.55 23.38
CA PRO A 143 -1.80 8.74 22.77
C PRO A 143 -1.81 8.38 21.28
N LEU A 144 -1.19 9.22 20.45
CA LEU A 144 -0.96 8.87 19.04
C LEU A 144 0.21 7.90 18.96
N ALA A 145 -0.05 6.64 18.67
CA ALA A 145 1.01 5.65 18.46
C ALA A 145 1.47 5.62 16.98
N ARG A 146 2.78 5.63 16.76
CA ARG A 146 3.40 5.34 15.45
C ARG A 146 4.80 4.80 15.67
N TYR A 147 5.20 3.77 14.92
CA TYR A 147 6.54 3.16 15.03
C TYR A 147 6.90 2.70 16.45
N ASN A 148 5.94 2.10 17.17
CA ASN A 148 6.08 1.70 18.58
C ASN A 148 6.48 2.84 19.53
N THR A 149 6.20 4.10 19.17
CA THR A 149 6.39 5.26 20.04
C THR A 149 5.15 6.13 20.09
N ILE A 150 5.05 6.97 21.12
CA ILE A 150 4.01 7.98 21.27
C ILE A 150 4.47 9.25 20.54
N ILE A 151 3.59 9.80 19.71
CA ILE A 151 3.79 11.04 18.99
C ILE A 151 2.98 12.15 19.68
N PRO A 152 3.59 13.27 20.05
CA PRO A 152 2.87 14.42 20.57
C PRO A 152 1.86 14.98 19.56
N PHE A 153 0.65 15.31 20.00
CA PHE A 153 -0.43 15.89 19.16
C PHE A 153 -0.05 17.19 18.45
N GLN A 154 0.88 17.95 19.03
CA GLN A 154 1.40 19.20 18.49
C GLN A 154 2.24 18.99 17.21
N TYR A 155 2.80 17.80 17.01
CA TYR A 155 3.69 17.52 15.88
C TYR A 155 2.93 17.46 14.56
N ASN A 156 3.44 18.18 13.56
CA ASN A 156 2.93 18.12 12.18
C ASN A 156 3.45 16.87 11.48
N LYS A 157 2.85 16.55 10.32
CA LYS A 157 3.20 15.36 9.54
C LYS A 157 4.71 15.16 9.41
N TYR A 158 5.47 16.23 9.18
CA TYR A 158 6.91 16.17 8.99
C TYR A 158 7.65 15.94 10.30
N THR A 159 7.33 16.69 11.36
CA THR A 159 7.97 16.52 12.66
C THR A 159 7.63 15.16 13.28
N SER A 160 6.41 14.65 13.09
CA SER A 160 6.03 13.27 13.45
C SER A 160 6.84 12.22 12.70
N VAL A 161 7.18 12.45 11.43
CA VAL A 161 8.04 11.52 10.66
C VAL A 161 9.48 11.56 11.17
N ILE A 162 10.02 12.75 11.42
CA ILE A 162 11.39 12.93 11.94
C ILE A 162 11.50 12.28 13.32
N TRP A 163 10.61 12.65 14.25
CA TRP A 163 10.53 12.05 15.58
C TRP A 163 10.44 10.53 15.52
N GLY A 164 9.54 10.02 14.67
CA GLY A 164 9.37 8.59 14.47
C GLY A 164 10.61 7.88 13.95
N LYS A 165 11.40 8.52 13.09
CA LYS A 165 12.69 7.97 12.63
C LYS A 165 13.74 7.97 13.73
N ILE A 166 13.85 9.08 14.46
CA ILE A 166 14.77 9.22 15.60
C ILE A 166 14.46 8.14 16.64
N MET A 167 13.20 8.07 17.08
CA MET A 167 12.77 7.12 18.10
C MET A 167 12.90 5.67 17.64
N ARG A 168 12.74 5.36 16.36
CA ARG A 168 13.01 4.01 15.84
C ARG A 168 14.47 3.59 15.98
N ASN A 169 15.41 4.53 15.82
CA ASN A 169 16.82 4.25 16.00
C ASN A 169 17.17 3.98 17.48
N PHE A 170 16.47 4.65 18.40
CA PHE A 170 16.61 4.42 19.84
C PHE A 170 15.90 3.12 20.29
N LEU A 171 14.70 2.86 19.76
CA LEU A 171 13.85 1.70 20.08
C LEU A 171 14.10 0.54 19.09
N LYS A 172 15.32 -0.01 19.04
CA LYS A 172 15.84 -1.05 18.10
C LYS A 172 15.03 -2.38 17.98
N GLU A 173 13.72 -2.35 17.78
CA GLU A 173 12.86 -3.54 17.82
C GLU A 173 12.13 -3.84 16.50
N SER A 174 11.96 -2.87 15.60
CA SER A 174 11.04 -3.08 14.45
C SER A 174 11.52 -4.08 13.39
N SER A 175 12.83 -4.31 13.21
CA SER A 175 13.32 -5.30 12.24
C SER A 175 13.26 -6.73 12.76
N LYS A 176 13.33 -6.92 14.08
CA LYS A 176 13.41 -8.25 14.70
C LYS A 176 12.15 -9.07 14.45
N ASN A 177 10.96 -8.47 14.52
CA ASN A 177 9.72 -9.26 14.42
C ASN A 177 9.54 -9.94 13.06
N THR A 178 9.96 -9.30 11.98
CA THR A 178 9.81 -9.87 10.64
C THR A 178 10.86 -10.95 10.38
N GLU A 179 12.09 -10.73 10.83
CA GLU A 179 13.16 -11.72 10.76
C GLU A 179 12.83 -12.95 11.63
N ILE A 180 12.38 -12.73 12.87
CA ILE A 180 11.89 -13.79 13.78
C ILE A 180 10.75 -14.56 13.11
N PHE A 181 9.79 -13.86 12.52
CA PHE A 181 8.69 -14.50 11.81
C PHE A 181 9.19 -15.39 10.67
N LEU A 182 10.14 -14.93 9.86
CA LEU A 182 10.73 -15.73 8.78
C LEU A 182 11.56 -16.91 9.31
N GLU A 183 12.27 -16.75 10.42
CA GLU A 183 13.00 -17.85 11.06
C GLU A 183 12.04 -18.91 11.62
N LEU A 184 10.96 -18.50 12.28
CA LEU A 184 9.92 -19.43 12.77
C LEU A 184 9.21 -20.18 11.64
N ASN A 185 9.17 -19.61 10.43
CA ASN A 185 8.56 -20.22 9.24
C ASN A 185 9.58 -20.82 8.27
N LYS A 186 10.83 -21.02 8.70
CA LYS A 186 11.92 -21.53 7.85
C LYS A 186 11.60 -22.90 7.26
N ASP A 187 11.16 -23.84 8.09
CA ASP A 187 10.88 -25.20 7.66
C ASP A 187 9.72 -25.23 6.66
N TYR A 188 8.68 -24.42 6.91
CA TYR A 188 7.60 -24.21 5.95
C TYR A 188 8.15 -23.73 4.60
N LEU A 189 8.93 -22.66 4.57
CA LEU A 189 9.46 -22.07 3.33
C LEU A 189 10.38 -23.03 2.56
N LEU A 190 11.21 -23.81 3.25
CA LEU A 190 12.08 -24.79 2.64
C LEU A 190 11.31 -26.02 2.13
N SER A 191 10.29 -26.47 2.88
CA SER A 191 9.45 -27.61 2.49
C SER A 191 8.68 -27.35 1.19
N ARG A 192 8.36 -26.08 0.88
CA ARG A 192 7.69 -25.69 -0.37
C ARG A 192 8.40 -26.20 -1.63
N PHE A 193 9.71 -26.39 -1.59
CA PHE A 193 10.46 -26.85 -2.77
C PHE A 193 10.22 -28.31 -3.13
N SER A 194 9.68 -29.08 -2.19
CA SER A 194 9.29 -30.47 -2.38
C SER A 194 7.79 -30.64 -2.62
N ASP A 195 6.99 -29.58 -2.47
CA ASP A 195 5.56 -29.66 -2.76
C ASP A 195 5.28 -29.71 -4.26
N SER A 196 4.53 -30.73 -4.67
CA SER A 196 3.95 -30.89 -6.00
C SER A 196 3.28 -29.62 -6.55
N ASN A 197 2.52 -28.87 -5.74
CA ASN A 197 1.85 -27.65 -6.17
C ASN A 197 2.85 -26.58 -6.60
N PHE A 198 3.93 -26.41 -5.84
CA PHE A 198 4.99 -25.47 -6.20
C PHE A 198 5.81 -25.96 -7.40
N ILE A 199 6.15 -27.26 -7.43
CA ILE A 199 6.94 -27.89 -8.49
C ILE A 199 6.21 -27.82 -9.83
N ASN A 200 4.91 -28.06 -9.85
CA ASN A 200 4.11 -28.13 -11.08
C ASN A 200 3.52 -26.78 -11.47
N SER A 201 3.44 -25.80 -10.57
CA SER A 201 2.88 -24.48 -10.87
C SER A 201 3.61 -23.78 -12.02
N ALA A 202 2.85 -23.38 -13.04
CA ALA A 202 3.33 -22.56 -14.14
C ALA A 202 3.37 -21.06 -13.80
N LEU A 203 3.08 -20.66 -12.56
CA LEU A 203 3.01 -19.24 -12.19
C LEU A 203 4.38 -18.68 -11.77
N TYR A 204 5.20 -19.50 -11.12
CA TYR A 204 6.36 -19.06 -10.37
C TYR A 204 7.63 -18.94 -11.19
N ASN A 205 8.44 -17.94 -10.88
CA ASN A 205 9.86 -17.93 -11.18
C ASN A 205 10.62 -18.78 -10.16
N LYS A 206 10.51 -20.10 -10.30
CA LYS A 206 11.00 -21.10 -9.32
C LYS A 206 12.49 -20.94 -9.01
N LYS A 207 13.31 -20.61 -10.01
CA LYS A 207 14.76 -20.40 -9.83
C LYS A 207 15.02 -19.22 -8.89
N LEU A 208 14.45 -18.05 -9.19
CA LEU A 208 14.66 -16.85 -8.38
C LEU A 208 14.17 -17.04 -6.94
N ILE A 209 13.02 -17.70 -6.76
CA ILE A 209 12.49 -17.99 -5.42
C ILE A 209 13.45 -18.90 -4.64
N LYS A 210 13.87 -20.02 -5.23
CA LYS A 210 14.83 -20.96 -4.61
C LYS A 210 16.12 -20.26 -4.22
N ASP A 211 16.68 -19.47 -5.13
CA ASP A 211 17.93 -18.73 -4.89
C ASP A 211 17.76 -17.68 -3.78
N THR A 212 16.62 -16.99 -3.74
CA THR A 212 16.35 -15.96 -2.72
C THR A 212 16.16 -16.55 -1.34
N VAL A 213 15.37 -17.62 -1.20
CA VAL A 213 15.13 -18.32 0.08
C VAL A 213 16.41 -18.95 0.61
N LYS A 214 17.13 -19.71 -0.23
CA LYS A 214 18.41 -20.31 0.17
C LYS A 214 19.45 -19.25 0.48
N GLY A 215 19.47 -18.15 -0.27
CA GLY A 215 20.34 -17.01 -0.02
C GLY A 215 20.07 -16.34 1.32
N TYR A 216 18.79 -16.19 1.69
CA TYR A 216 18.37 -15.62 2.97
C TYR A 216 18.86 -16.45 4.16
N TYR A 217 18.55 -17.75 4.19
CA TYR A 217 18.97 -18.62 5.30
C TYR A 217 20.47 -18.95 5.32
N LYS A 218 21.20 -18.63 4.26
CA LYS A 218 22.68 -18.67 4.24
C LYS A 218 23.33 -17.33 4.63
N GLY A 219 22.53 -16.31 4.98
CA GLY A 219 23.01 -14.97 5.29
C GLY A 219 23.52 -14.17 4.09
N LYS A 220 23.32 -14.65 2.86
CA LYS A 220 23.82 -14.05 1.61
C LYS A 220 22.86 -13.03 0.98
N ASN A 221 21.59 -13.03 1.37
CA ASN A 221 20.56 -12.14 0.79
C ASN A 221 19.56 -11.72 1.86
N LYS A 222 19.39 -10.41 2.12
CA LYS A 222 18.43 -9.90 3.13
C LYS A 222 17.11 -9.41 2.53
N ASN A 223 16.67 -9.97 1.41
CA ASN A 223 15.43 -9.53 0.75
C ASN A 223 14.17 -10.08 1.45
N VAL A 224 13.92 -9.59 2.66
CA VAL A 224 12.77 -9.93 3.52
C VAL A 224 11.44 -9.65 2.80
N ASP A 225 11.32 -8.51 2.13
CA ASP A 225 10.10 -8.13 1.42
C ASP A 225 9.72 -9.13 0.34
N PHE A 226 10.71 -9.65 -0.43
CA PHE A 226 10.45 -10.70 -1.42
C PHE A 226 9.84 -11.94 -0.78
N LEU A 227 10.41 -12.38 0.35
CA LEU A 227 9.96 -13.59 1.05
C LEU A 227 8.54 -13.42 1.60
N LEU A 228 8.24 -12.29 2.22
CA LEU A 228 6.89 -11.99 2.71
C LEU A 228 5.87 -11.98 1.58
N TRP A 229 6.17 -11.31 0.46
CA TRP A 229 5.28 -11.27 -0.70
C TRP A 229 5.04 -12.66 -1.29
N TRP A 230 6.10 -13.46 -1.43
CA TRP A 230 5.99 -14.81 -1.97
C TRP A 230 5.18 -15.70 -1.05
N MET A 231 5.55 -15.78 0.23
CA MET A 231 4.88 -16.61 1.23
C MET A 231 3.41 -16.23 1.37
N THR A 232 3.10 -14.93 1.41
CA THR A 232 1.71 -14.46 1.46
C THR A 232 0.97 -14.93 0.21
N PHE A 233 1.51 -14.69 -0.99
CA PHE A 233 0.86 -15.15 -2.21
C PHE A 233 0.65 -16.66 -2.24
N ASP A 234 1.65 -17.44 -1.85
CA ASP A 234 1.62 -18.90 -1.92
C ASP A 234 0.58 -19.50 -0.98
N GLN A 235 0.49 -19.00 0.26
CA GLN A 235 -0.57 -19.41 1.20
C GLN A 235 -1.96 -19.06 0.67
N TRP A 236 -2.14 -17.84 0.17
CA TRP A 236 -3.41 -17.41 -0.41
C TRP A 236 -3.74 -18.12 -1.73
N HIS A 237 -2.76 -18.68 -2.42
CA HIS A 237 -3.00 -19.49 -3.60
C HIS A 237 -3.54 -20.85 -3.20
N GLN A 238 -2.88 -21.53 -2.24
CA GLN A 238 -3.28 -22.85 -1.74
C GLN A 238 -4.65 -22.88 -1.08
N LEU A 239 -5.03 -21.81 -0.37
CA LEU A 239 -6.32 -21.76 0.33
C LEU A 239 -7.52 -21.62 -0.63
N PHE A 240 -7.31 -21.15 -1.86
CA PHE A 240 -8.39 -20.74 -2.76
C PHE A 240 -8.31 -21.37 -4.16
N HIS A 241 -7.27 -22.17 -4.43
CA HIS A 241 -7.05 -22.90 -5.67
C HIS A 241 -6.34 -24.21 -5.37
#